data_AF-A0A7K4SBF1-F1
#
_entry.id   AF-A0A7K4SBF1-F1
#
_cell.length_a   1.000
_cell.length_b   1.000
_cell.length_c   1.000
_cell.angle_alpha   90.00
_cell.angle_beta   90.00
_cell.angle_gamma   90.00
#
_symmetry.space_group_name_H-M   'P 1'
#
loop_
_entity.id
_entity.type
_entity.pdbx_description
1 polymer ?
#
loop_
_entity_poly.entity_id
_entity_poly.type
_entity_poly.pdbx_seq_one_letter_code
_entity_poly.pdbx_strand_id
1 'polypeptide(L)'
;FTELGQGLFQLLQLLRALGELRQKVTYERDPLKAETPILERRLKEQLTYLLQRAFVVEQQPSMPNPCKRPLVLRTASKFSARARLLVRLHDRNHRMEAKIHMDRFRKFNILTSSSKTLLAGDSPQEGLVCDFQYLTLKEQKDSRSGKGSKGTGEVGAGPGGCGVRRRLVPRDPHGVTSRQGPLVVTEELHLITFTLAYAYCGLELELEASTGGWGHWGLRGTSTLPFVIISNVSQLSSAWASVLWFNMLSSDPSNPKEQQFFSSPPAAPWPRLAEVLSWQFESVAERGLAREHLLMLAEKLFGET
;
A
#
# COMPACT_ATOMS: atom_id res chain seq x y z
N PHE A 1 -12.92 11.16 -14.32
CA PHE A 1 -12.17 11.92 -13.30
C PHE A 1 -11.76 13.30 -13.79
N THR A 2 -10.97 13.42 -14.87
CA THR A 2 -10.51 14.74 -15.37
C THR A 2 -11.64 15.70 -15.74
N GLU A 3 -12.64 15.28 -16.52
CA GLU A 3 -13.77 16.15 -16.91
C GLU A 3 -14.56 16.67 -15.70
N LEU A 4 -14.86 15.79 -14.74
CA LEU A 4 -15.49 16.18 -13.47
C LEU A 4 -14.62 17.19 -12.72
N GLY A 5 -13.30 16.95 -12.65
CA GLY A 5 -12.36 17.90 -12.07
C GLY A 5 -12.40 19.26 -12.76
N GLN A 6 -12.42 19.30 -14.09
CA GLN A 6 -12.51 20.54 -14.87
C GLN A 6 -13.78 21.31 -14.53
N GLY A 7 -14.94 20.62 -14.50
CA GLY A 7 -16.21 21.24 -14.13
C GLY A 7 -16.20 21.83 -12.72
N LEU A 8 -15.67 21.10 -11.73
CA LEU A 8 -15.57 21.58 -10.35
C LEU A 8 -14.58 22.76 -10.21
N PHE A 9 -13.45 22.74 -10.91
CA PHE A 9 -12.51 23.87 -10.91
C PHE A 9 -13.08 25.10 -11.62
N GLN A 10 -13.84 24.92 -12.71
CA GLN A 10 -14.54 26.01 -13.38
C GLN A 10 -15.58 26.65 -12.45
N LEU A 11 -16.37 25.84 -11.74
CA LEU A 11 -17.30 26.32 -10.72
C LEU A 11 -16.57 27.09 -9.61
N LEU A 12 -15.37 26.66 -9.21
CA LEU A 12 -14.58 27.33 -8.19
C LEU A 12 -14.12 28.71 -8.66
N GLN A 13 -13.71 28.84 -9.92
CA GLN A 13 -13.37 30.14 -10.51
C GLN A 13 -14.58 31.06 -10.62
N LEU A 14 -15.75 30.53 -11.00
CA LEU A 14 -17.00 31.30 -11.05
C LEU A 14 -17.39 31.82 -9.66
N LEU A 15 -17.29 30.99 -8.62
CA LEU A 15 -17.55 31.42 -7.24
C LEU A 15 -16.57 32.49 -6.76
N ARG A 16 -15.29 32.41 -7.15
CA ARG A 16 -14.30 33.46 -6.85
C ARG A 16 -14.63 34.77 -7.54
N ALA A 17 -14.99 34.74 -8.82
CA ALA A 17 -15.42 35.92 -9.57
C ALA A 17 -16.68 36.56 -8.97
N LEU A 18 -17.66 35.74 -8.53
CA LEU A 18 -18.82 36.22 -7.79
C LEU A 18 -18.42 36.88 -6.46
N GLY A 19 -17.42 36.33 -5.77
CA GLY A 19 -16.84 36.92 -4.57
C GLY A 19 -16.23 38.30 -4.81
N GLU A 20 -15.53 38.51 -5.93
CA GLU A 20 -14.99 39.81 -6.34
C GLU A 20 -16.10 40.79 -6.72
N LEU A 21 -17.13 40.35 -7.44
CA LEU A 21 -18.27 41.19 -7.82
C LEU A 21 -19.04 41.67 -6.59
N ARG A 22 -19.21 40.79 -5.59
CA ARG A 22 -19.81 41.15 -4.29
C ARG A 22 -19.05 42.25 -3.57
N GLN A 23 -17.73 42.31 -3.70
CA GLN A 23 -16.94 43.39 -3.10
C GLN A 23 -17.22 44.75 -3.77
N LYS A 24 -17.67 44.74 -5.03
CA LYS A 24 -17.98 45.95 -5.80
C LYS A 24 -19.43 46.40 -5.65
N VAL A 25 -20.37 45.45 -5.57
CA VAL A 25 -21.81 45.72 -5.51
C VAL A 25 -22.45 44.79 -4.49
N THR A 26 -23.10 45.37 -3.48
CA THR A 26 -23.87 44.60 -2.49
C THR A 26 -25.06 45.39 -1.96
N TYR A 27 -26.03 44.70 -1.37
CA TYR A 27 -27.27 45.25 -0.81
C TYR A 27 -27.62 44.56 0.52
N GLU A 28 -28.66 45.05 1.23
CA GLU A 28 -28.98 44.59 2.58
C GLU A 28 -29.33 43.10 2.68
N ARG A 29 -30.00 42.53 1.67
CA ARG A 29 -30.43 41.11 1.63
C ARG A 29 -29.75 40.31 0.52
N ASP A 30 -28.47 40.54 0.34
CA ASP A 30 -27.68 39.87 -0.70
C ASP A 30 -27.45 38.39 -0.36
N PRO A 31 -28.06 37.43 -1.09
CA PRO A 31 -27.87 36.00 -0.84
C PRO A 31 -26.41 35.57 -1.05
N LEU A 32 -25.64 36.31 -1.86
CA LEU A 32 -24.23 36.04 -2.12
C LEU A 32 -23.34 36.30 -0.89
N LYS A 33 -23.82 37.03 0.13
CA LYS A 33 -23.09 37.19 1.40
C LYS A 33 -23.08 35.90 2.20
N ALA A 34 -24.22 35.23 2.32
CA ALA A 34 -24.37 34.03 3.15
C ALA A 34 -24.03 32.74 2.40
N GLU A 35 -24.45 32.62 1.13
CA GLU A 35 -24.39 31.34 0.41
C GLU A 35 -23.04 31.07 -0.26
N THR A 36 -22.41 32.09 -0.86
CA THR A 36 -21.11 31.96 -1.55
C THR A 36 -20.03 31.23 -0.72
N PRO A 37 -19.76 31.59 0.56
CA PRO A 37 -18.74 30.89 1.34
C PRO A 37 -19.11 29.44 1.65
N ILE A 38 -20.41 29.12 1.76
CA ILE A 38 -20.89 27.75 2.01
C ILE A 38 -20.68 26.90 0.74
N LEU A 39 -21.05 27.44 -0.42
CA LEU A 39 -20.85 26.79 -1.72
C LEU A 39 -19.37 26.57 -2.01
N GLU A 40 -18.53 27.58 -1.76
CA GLU A 40 -17.08 27.46 -1.96
C GLU A 40 -16.48 26.38 -1.05
N ARG A 41 -16.89 26.31 0.22
CA ARG A 41 -16.46 25.26 1.15
C ARG A 41 -16.84 23.88 0.63
N ARG A 42 -18.12 23.67 0.29
CA ARG A 42 -18.61 22.37 -0.22
C ARG A 42 -17.90 21.97 -1.50
N LEU A 43 -17.64 22.91 -2.39
CA LEU A 43 -16.94 22.65 -3.64
C LEU A 43 -15.47 22.24 -3.40
N LYS A 44 -14.78 22.91 -2.46
CA LYS A 44 -13.44 22.50 -2.03
C LYS A 44 -13.43 21.09 -1.44
N GLU A 45 -14.41 20.75 -0.61
CA GLU A 45 -14.56 19.40 -0.04
C GLU A 45 -14.75 18.34 -1.14
N GLN A 46 -15.58 18.63 -2.14
CA GLN A 46 -15.80 17.74 -3.29
C GLN A 46 -14.54 17.59 -4.15
N LEU A 47 -13.81 18.68 -4.41
CA LEU A 47 -12.52 18.64 -5.12
C LEU A 47 -11.50 17.81 -4.34
N THR A 48 -11.40 18.01 -3.03
CA THR A 48 -10.57 17.21 -2.14
C THR A 48 -10.93 15.73 -2.23
N TYR A 49 -12.20 15.38 -2.11
CA TYR A 49 -12.65 13.99 -2.20
C TYR A 49 -12.35 13.36 -3.58
N LEU A 50 -12.56 14.12 -4.66
CA LEU A 50 -12.25 13.69 -6.01
C LEU A 50 -10.75 13.39 -6.16
N LEU A 51 -9.89 14.30 -5.70
CA LEU A 51 -8.43 14.16 -5.81
C LEU A 51 -7.91 12.99 -4.96
N GLN A 52 -8.47 12.79 -3.76
CA GLN A 52 -8.17 11.62 -2.93
C GLN A 52 -8.47 10.31 -3.66
N ARG A 53 -9.66 10.20 -4.28
CA ARG A 53 -10.07 8.98 -4.99
C ARG A 53 -9.36 8.80 -6.33
N ALA A 54 -8.91 9.89 -6.94
CA ALA A 54 -8.19 9.88 -8.19
C ALA A 54 -6.71 9.52 -8.05
N PHE A 55 -6.14 9.58 -6.85
CA PHE A 55 -4.73 9.25 -6.63
C PHE A 55 -4.56 7.78 -6.27
N VAL A 56 -4.06 7.00 -7.23
CA VAL A 56 -4.02 5.54 -7.15
C VAL A 56 -2.60 5.01 -7.37
N VAL A 57 -2.31 3.85 -6.78
CA VAL A 57 -1.11 3.08 -7.12
C VAL A 57 -1.39 2.28 -8.38
N GLU A 58 -0.79 2.68 -9.49
CA GLU A 58 -0.95 2.04 -10.79
C GLU A 58 -0.08 0.79 -10.91
N GLN A 59 1.19 0.86 -10.47
CA GLN A 59 2.09 -0.28 -10.42
C GLN A 59 2.51 -0.55 -8.97
N GLN A 60 2.07 -1.69 -8.46
CA GLN A 60 2.47 -2.17 -7.14
C GLN A 60 3.99 -2.46 -7.07
N PRO A 61 4.60 -2.37 -5.88
CA PRO A 61 6.02 -2.64 -5.71
C PRO A 61 6.43 -3.99 -6.28
N SER A 62 7.34 -3.96 -7.23
CA SER A 62 7.81 -5.15 -7.94
C SER A 62 9.29 -5.03 -8.30
N MET A 63 10.01 -6.15 -8.21
CA MET A 63 11.39 -6.24 -8.70
C MET A 63 11.39 -6.57 -10.20
N PRO A 64 12.37 -6.10 -10.98
CA PRO A 64 12.45 -6.33 -12.45
C PRO A 64 12.80 -7.78 -12.84
N ASN A 65 12.81 -8.72 -11.89
CA ASN A 65 13.22 -10.11 -12.09
C ASN A 65 12.14 -10.88 -12.89
N PRO A 66 12.49 -11.92 -13.68
CA PRO A 66 11.54 -12.63 -14.54
C PRO A 66 10.48 -13.43 -13.77
N CYS A 67 10.70 -13.70 -12.48
CA CYS A 67 9.71 -14.30 -11.61
C CYS A 67 8.70 -13.24 -11.16
N LYS A 68 7.55 -13.17 -11.84
CA LYS A 68 6.41 -12.25 -11.64
C LYS A 68 5.74 -12.40 -10.26
N ARG A 69 6.44 -12.12 -9.17
CA ARG A 69 5.90 -12.13 -7.79
C ARG A 69 5.84 -10.69 -7.27
N PRO A 70 4.84 -9.89 -7.67
CA PRO A 70 4.65 -8.54 -7.13
C PRO A 70 4.41 -8.61 -5.61
N LEU A 71 4.68 -7.53 -4.89
CA LEU A 71 4.50 -7.43 -3.42
C LEU A 71 5.42 -8.35 -2.59
N VAL A 72 6.46 -8.94 -3.19
CA VAL A 72 7.57 -9.54 -2.44
C VAL A 72 8.85 -8.83 -2.84
N LEU A 73 9.47 -8.12 -1.90
CA LEU A 73 10.67 -7.31 -2.15
C LEU A 73 11.87 -7.89 -1.43
N ARG A 74 13.03 -7.93 -2.08
CA ARG A 74 14.28 -8.33 -1.44
C ARG A 74 15.08 -7.12 -0.98
N THR A 75 15.61 -7.15 0.24
CA THR A 75 16.53 -6.12 0.74
C THR A 75 17.72 -5.95 -0.21
N ALA A 76 18.24 -4.73 -0.34
CA ALA A 76 19.34 -4.37 -1.23
C ALA A 76 19.10 -4.64 -2.74
N SER A 77 17.88 -5.01 -3.13
CA SER A 77 17.51 -5.18 -4.54
C SER A 77 16.72 -3.99 -5.04
N LYS A 78 16.91 -3.69 -6.33
CA LYS A 78 16.19 -2.62 -7.00
C LYS A 78 14.75 -3.04 -7.26
N PHE A 79 13.81 -2.18 -6.95
CA PHE A 79 12.40 -2.35 -7.27
C PHE A 79 11.80 -1.07 -7.86
N SER A 80 10.62 -1.18 -8.44
CA SER A 80 9.85 -0.06 -8.96
C SER A 80 8.45 -0.04 -8.39
N ALA A 81 7.90 1.16 -8.24
CA ALA A 81 6.51 1.39 -7.90
C ALA A 81 6.04 2.69 -8.58
N ARG A 82 4.80 2.70 -9.06
CA ARG A 82 4.25 3.82 -9.81
C ARG A 82 2.90 4.23 -9.23
N ALA A 83 2.77 5.51 -8.90
CA ALA A 83 1.48 6.10 -8.58
C ALA A 83 1.04 7.05 -9.69
N ARG A 84 -0.27 7.25 -9.78
CA ARG A 84 -0.92 7.98 -10.85
C ARG A 84 -2.08 8.78 -10.30
N LEU A 85 -2.12 10.06 -10.64
CA LEU A 85 -3.28 10.92 -10.45
C LEU A 85 -4.12 10.89 -11.73
N LEU A 86 -5.34 10.36 -11.61
CA LEU A 86 -6.29 10.24 -12.73
C LEU A 86 -6.87 11.58 -13.17
N VAL A 87 -6.73 12.63 -12.36
CA VAL A 87 -7.08 14.01 -12.72
C VAL A 87 -5.89 14.65 -13.42
N ARG A 88 -6.01 14.85 -14.74
CA ARG A 88 -4.96 15.48 -15.57
C ARG A 88 -5.07 16.99 -15.57
N LEU A 89 -4.99 17.62 -14.40
CA LEU A 89 -5.00 19.08 -14.25
C LEU A 89 -3.71 19.52 -13.58
N HIS A 90 -2.90 20.28 -14.30
CA HIS A 90 -1.66 20.84 -13.81
C HIS A 90 -1.41 22.17 -14.51
N ASP A 91 -0.65 23.04 -13.84
CA ASP A 91 -0.07 24.21 -14.47
C ASP A 91 1.32 23.84 -14.99
N ARG A 92 1.68 24.25 -16.21
CA ARG A 92 3.02 24.02 -16.78
C ARG A 92 4.10 24.74 -15.98
N ASN A 93 3.73 25.81 -15.28
CA ASN A 93 4.65 26.64 -14.51
C ASN A 93 4.85 26.15 -13.07
N HIS A 94 3.91 25.37 -12.52
CA HIS A 94 3.97 24.85 -11.15
C HIS A 94 4.11 23.33 -11.16
N ARG A 95 5.31 22.86 -10.85
CA ARG A 95 5.62 21.43 -10.81
C ARG A 95 5.08 20.82 -9.52
N MET A 96 4.24 19.79 -9.64
CA MET A 96 3.76 19.01 -8.51
C MET A 96 4.77 17.93 -8.11
N GLU A 97 4.95 17.74 -6.82
CA GLU A 97 5.93 16.81 -6.28
C GLU A 97 5.24 15.71 -5.45
N ALA A 98 5.52 14.44 -5.78
CA ALA A 98 5.14 13.29 -4.98
C ALA A 98 6.30 12.78 -4.15
N LYS A 99 6.04 12.40 -2.91
CA LYS A 99 7.00 11.79 -2.00
C LYS A 99 6.54 10.39 -1.60
N ILE A 100 7.49 9.52 -1.24
CA ILE A 100 7.23 8.17 -0.75
C ILE A 100 7.71 8.05 0.68
N HIS A 101 6.89 7.41 1.50
CA HIS A 101 7.18 7.07 2.87
C HIS A 101 6.91 5.58 3.12
N MET A 102 7.74 4.94 3.95
CA MET A 102 7.49 3.57 4.44
C MET A 102 6.92 3.59 5.84
N ASP A 103 6.15 2.56 6.17
CA ASP A 103 5.63 2.39 7.52
C ASP A 103 6.72 2.07 8.55
N ARG A 104 6.44 2.39 9.83
CA ARG A 104 7.37 2.40 10.96
C ARG A 104 7.63 1.01 11.59
N PHE A 105 6.94 -0.04 11.18
CA PHE A 105 7.16 -1.40 11.67
C PHE A 105 8.44 -2.00 11.08
N ARG A 106 9.42 -2.32 11.96
CA ARG A 106 10.82 -2.66 11.64
C ARG A 106 11.37 -1.71 10.57
N LYS A 107 11.86 -0.56 11.01
CA LYS A 107 12.23 0.56 10.15
C LYS A 107 13.08 0.10 8.96
N PHE A 108 12.51 0.14 7.76
CA PHE A 108 13.25 0.04 6.51
C PHE A 108 13.34 1.43 5.91
N ASN A 109 14.53 1.81 5.46
CA ASN A 109 14.75 3.08 4.78
C ASN A 109 14.83 2.86 3.27
N ILE A 110 14.15 3.71 2.53
CA ILE A 110 14.35 3.86 1.09
C ILE A 110 15.63 4.67 0.89
N LEU A 111 16.64 4.08 0.24
CA LEU A 111 17.97 4.69 0.11
C LEU A 111 18.11 5.66 -1.08
N THR A 112 17.12 5.69 -1.97
CA THR A 112 17.10 6.53 -3.17
C THR A 112 16.22 7.76 -2.95
N SER A 113 16.21 8.70 -3.91
CA SER A 113 15.34 9.87 -3.89
C SER A 113 13.90 9.47 -3.53
N SER A 114 13.45 9.89 -2.35
CA SER A 114 12.10 9.63 -1.86
C SER A 114 11.08 10.58 -2.47
N SER A 115 11.52 11.47 -3.37
CA SER A 115 10.68 12.47 -4.01
C SER A 115 10.84 12.45 -5.53
N LYS A 116 9.72 12.65 -6.24
CA LYS A 116 9.67 12.70 -7.70
C LYS A 116 8.56 13.62 -8.20
N THR A 117 8.87 14.42 -9.21
CA THR A 117 7.89 15.27 -9.88
C THR A 117 6.91 14.44 -10.71
N LEU A 118 5.63 14.82 -10.69
CA LEU A 118 4.64 14.21 -11.57
C LEU A 118 4.85 14.67 -13.01
N LEU A 119 4.81 13.72 -13.93
CA LEU A 119 4.91 13.97 -15.37
C LEU A 119 3.58 13.63 -16.03
N ALA A 120 3.14 14.47 -16.96
CA ALA A 120 2.02 14.12 -17.82
C ALA A 120 2.47 13.06 -18.82
N GLY A 121 1.70 11.98 -18.98
CA GLY A 121 1.96 11.01 -20.03
C GLY A 121 1.67 11.58 -21.42
N ASP A 122 2.26 10.95 -22.42
CA ASP A 122 2.23 11.36 -23.82
C ASP A 122 0.82 11.23 -24.41
N SER A 123 -0.01 10.33 -23.87
CA SER A 123 -1.40 10.17 -24.27
C SER A 123 -2.37 10.85 -23.29
N PRO A 124 -3.52 11.40 -23.73
CA PRO A 124 -4.54 11.97 -22.84
C PRO A 124 -5.16 10.93 -21.89
N GLN A 125 -5.04 9.65 -22.23
CA GLN A 125 -5.43 8.53 -21.39
C GLN A 125 -4.42 8.24 -20.28
N GLU A 126 -3.18 8.74 -20.37
CA GLU A 126 -2.24 8.72 -19.26
C GLU A 126 -2.50 9.94 -18.37
N GLY A 127 -2.73 9.70 -17.09
CA GLY A 127 -2.91 10.76 -16.10
C GLY A 127 -1.60 11.49 -15.82
N LEU A 128 -1.49 12.06 -14.63
CA LEU A 128 -0.19 12.52 -14.12
C LEU A 128 0.47 11.37 -13.37
N VAL A 129 1.65 10.96 -13.82
CA VAL A 129 2.34 9.76 -13.33
C VAL A 129 3.58 10.15 -12.54
N CYS A 130 3.79 9.47 -11.41
CA CYS A 130 5.06 9.48 -10.69
C CYS A 130 5.62 8.05 -10.64
N ASP A 131 6.61 7.80 -11.49
CA ASP A 131 7.23 6.48 -11.64
C ASP A 131 8.53 6.38 -10.83
N PHE A 132 8.53 5.69 -9.70
CA PHE A 132 9.74 5.51 -8.91
C PHE A 132 10.44 4.23 -9.33
N GLN A 133 11.57 4.39 -10.01
CA GLN A 133 12.39 3.29 -10.49
C GLN A 133 13.66 3.18 -9.65
N TYR A 134 14.20 1.97 -9.58
CA TYR A 134 15.47 1.66 -8.91
C TYR A 134 15.49 1.96 -7.40
N LEU A 135 14.33 1.95 -6.76
CA LEU A 135 14.23 2.07 -5.30
C LEU A 135 14.94 0.90 -4.62
N THR A 136 15.55 1.12 -3.46
CA THR A 136 16.24 0.07 -2.69
C THR A 136 15.91 0.19 -1.22
N LEU A 137 15.61 -0.95 -0.59
CA LEU A 137 15.32 -1.04 0.86
C LEU A 137 16.55 -1.46 1.65
N LYS A 138 16.81 -0.79 2.77
CA LYS A 138 17.79 -1.19 3.77
C LYS A 138 17.18 -1.20 5.15
N GLU A 139 17.41 -2.28 5.87
CA GLU A 139 17.00 -2.41 7.26
C GLU A 139 17.74 -1.39 8.13
N GLN A 140 16.99 -0.64 8.92
CA GLN A 140 17.54 0.24 9.94
C GLN A 140 17.75 -0.58 11.21
N LYS A 141 19.02 -0.87 11.50
CA LYS A 141 19.40 -1.49 12.76
C LYS A 141 19.18 -0.46 13.88
N ASP A 142 18.19 -0.68 14.74
CA ASP A 142 18.02 0.13 15.94
C ASP A 142 19.25 -0.08 16.85
N SER A 143 20.08 0.95 17.00
CA SER A 143 21.29 0.95 17.83
C SER A 143 20.98 1.11 19.33
N ARG A 144 19.90 0.47 19.81
CA ARG A 144 19.51 0.48 21.22
C ARG A 144 19.13 -0.91 21.70
N SER A 145 20.13 -1.71 22.05
CA SER A 145 20.09 -2.57 23.25
C SER A 145 21.49 -3.15 23.55
N GLY A 146 22.01 -2.84 24.75
CA GLY A 146 22.95 -3.69 25.48
C GLY A 146 24.43 -3.64 25.15
N LYS A 147 25.14 -2.62 25.66
CA LYS A 147 26.58 -2.69 25.93
C LYS A 147 26.75 -3.57 27.20
N GLY A 148 27.01 -4.86 27.03
CA GLY A 148 27.24 -5.82 28.11
C GLY A 148 28.57 -6.55 27.90
N SER A 149 29.39 -6.57 28.94
CA SER A 149 30.82 -6.90 28.96
C SER A 149 31.15 -8.40 28.80
N LYS A 150 32.43 -8.66 28.51
CA LYS A 150 33.19 -9.92 28.34
C LYS A 150 33.00 -11.01 29.42
N GLY A 151 33.17 -12.28 29.00
CA GLY A 151 33.66 -13.44 29.79
C GLY A 151 33.01 -14.77 29.35
N THR A 152 33.59 -15.64 28.50
CA THR A 152 34.64 -16.69 28.67
C THR A 152 34.11 -18.13 28.87
N GLY A 153 34.61 -19.08 28.05
CA GLY A 153 34.68 -20.55 28.26
C GLY A 153 33.60 -21.39 27.54
N GLU A 154 33.88 -22.13 26.45
CA GLU A 154 34.38 -23.54 26.39
C GLU A 154 33.31 -24.58 26.81
N VAL A 155 33.00 -25.74 26.20
CA VAL A 155 33.38 -26.57 25.02
C VAL A 155 32.18 -27.53 24.78
N GLY A 156 32.02 -28.15 23.61
CA GLY A 156 31.28 -29.44 23.52
C GLY A 156 30.61 -29.75 22.18
N ALA A 157 31.16 -30.72 21.45
CA ALA A 157 30.69 -31.23 20.16
C ALA A 157 29.61 -32.33 20.28
N GLY A 158 28.80 -32.51 19.21
CA GLY A 158 27.97 -33.71 18.99
C GLY A 158 26.91 -33.51 17.90
N PRO A 159 26.84 -34.35 16.83
CA PRO A 159 25.99 -34.13 15.67
C PRO A 159 24.62 -34.83 15.80
N GLY A 160 23.55 -34.27 15.23
CA GLY A 160 22.27 -34.97 15.20
C GLY A 160 21.17 -34.28 14.38
N GLY A 161 20.79 -34.93 13.28
CA GLY A 161 19.38 -35.12 12.89
C GLY A 161 18.60 -33.92 12.34
N CYS A 162 18.61 -33.76 11.03
CA CYS A 162 17.60 -33.02 10.28
C CYS A 162 16.25 -33.78 10.35
N GLY A 163 15.18 -33.13 10.82
CA GLY A 163 13.85 -33.75 10.90
C GLY A 163 12.76 -32.82 11.40
N VAL A 164 12.23 -31.95 10.53
CA VAL A 164 11.00 -31.19 10.82
C VAL A 164 9.80 -32.11 10.59
N ARG A 165 9.37 -32.82 11.62
CA ARG A 165 8.02 -33.43 11.70
C ARG A 165 7.27 -32.78 12.86
N ARG A 166 6.30 -31.91 12.56
CA ARG A 166 5.27 -31.55 13.56
C ARG A 166 4.34 -32.75 13.72
N ARG A 167 4.51 -33.48 14.82
CA ARG A 167 3.54 -34.46 15.31
C ARG A 167 2.31 -33.69 15.79
N LEU A 168 1.15 -33.97 15.20
CA LEU A 168 -0.15 -33.56 15.73
C LEU A 168 -0.31 -34.18 17.12
N VAL A 169 -0.39 -33.37 18.16
CA VAL A 169 -0.78 -33.80 19.50
C VAL A 169 -2.21 -33.30 19.74
N PRO A 170 -3.13 -34.12 20.27
CA PRO A 170 -4.51 -33.72 20.52
C PRO A 170 -4.62 -32.58 21.54
N ARG A 171 -5.65 -31.74 21.37
CA ARG A 171 -5.98 -30.57 22.21
C ARG A 171 -6.53 -30.99 23.57
N ASP A 172 -5.99 -30.40 24.63
CA ASP A 172 -6.73 -30.16 25.88
C ASP A 172 -7.52 -28.84 25.77
N PRO A 173 -8.76 -28.77 26.30
CA PRO A 173 -9.56 -27.56 26.31
C PRO A 173 -9.31 -26.81 27.62
N HIS A 174 -8.85 -25.55 27.50
CA HIS A 174 -8.86 -24.44 28.48
C HIS A 174 -7.48 -23.77 28.56
N GLY A 175 -7.41 -22.55 28.02
CA GLY A 175 -6.24 -21.69 28.10
C GLY A 175 -6.00 -20.91 26.81
N VAL A 176 -6.80 -19.87 26.59
CA VAL A 176 -6.48 -18.82 25.61
C VAL A 176 -5.26 -18.08 26.14
N THR A 177 -4.08 -18.53 25.73
CA THR A 177 -2.84 -17.74 25.81
C THR A 177 -2.62 -17.15 24.43
N SER A 178 -2.83 -15.85 24.33
CA SER A 178 -2.43 -15.04 23.18
C SER A 178 -0.94 -15.25 22.92
N ARG A 179 -0.61 -16.03 21.88
CA ARG A 179 0.77 -16.24 21.42
C ARG A 179 1.28 -14.99 20.70
N GLN A 180 1.48 -13.90 21.43
CA GLN A 180 2.11 -12.69 20.90
C GLN A 180 3.64 -12.84 20.97
N GLY A 181 4.16 -13.76 20.15
CA GLY A 181 5.54 -13.64 19.68
C GLY A 181 5.59 -12.68 18.48
N PRO A 182 6.75 -12.08 18.16
CA PRO A 182 6.90 -11.34 16.91
C PRO A 182 6.56 -12.26 15.71
N LEU A 183 5.84 -11.73 14.73
CA LEU A 183 5.50 -12.47 13.51
C LEU A 183 6.77 -13.00 12.83
N VAL A 184 6.63 -14.12 12.12
CA VAL A 184 7.71 -14.61 11.26
C VAL A 184 7.96 -13.57 10.18
N VAL A 185 9.22 -13.31 9.82
CA VAL A 185 9.62 -12.27 8.83
C VAL A 185 8.78 -12.33 7.54
N THR A 186 8.37 -13.53 7.11
CA THR A 186 7.58 -13.74 5.89
C THR A 186 6.09 -13.42 6.01
N GLU A 187 5.60 -13.13 7.21
CA GLU A 187 4.23 -12.71 7.52
C GLU A 187 4.18 -11.23 7.95
N GLU A 188 5.33 -10.55 7.99
CA GLU A 188 5.42 -9.12 8.26
C GLU A 188 5.04 -8.34 7.00
N LEU A 189 3.98 -7.55 7.15
CA LEU A 189 3.37 -6.78 6.09
C LEU A 189 3.77 -5.31 6.19
N HIS A 190 4.35 -4.79 5.11
CA HIS A 190 4.79 -3.41 5.00
C HIS A 190 3.96 -2.66 3.94
N LEU A 191 3.86 -1.34 4.11
CA LEU A 191 3.19 -0.46 3.15
C LEU A 191 4.13 0.68 2.75
N ILE A 192 4.01 1.09 1.50
CA ILE A 192 4.62 2.29 0.93
C ILE A 192 3.48 3.26 0.70
N THR A 193 3.56 4.45 1.27
CA THR A 193 2.57 5.51 1.10
C THR A 193 3.15 6.61 0.24
N PHE A 194 2.44 6.92 -0.84
CA PHE A 194 2.72 8.05 -1.69
C PHE A 194 1.94 9.26 -1.19
N THR A 195 2.64 10.37 -1.06
CA THR A 195 2.07 11.68 -0.74
C THR A 195 2.30 12.60 -1.92
N LEU A 196 1.44 13.60 -2.09
CA LEU A 196 1.48 14.51 -3.24
C LEU A 196 1.13 15.93 -2.81
N ALA A 197 2.03 16.87 -3.08
CA ALA A 197 1.72 18.30 -2.99
C ALA A 197 1.07 18.74 -4.30
N TYR A 198 -0.26 18.84 -4.30
CA TYR A 198 -1.06 19.28 -5.44
C TYR A 198 -1.34 20.78 -5.35
N ALA A 199 -0.95 21.53 -6.37
CA ALA A 199 -1.21 22.95 -6.49
C ALA A 199 -1.79 23.27 -7.87
N TYR A 200 -3.03 23.73 -7.93
CA TYR A 200 -3.68 24.11 -9.19
C TYR A 200 -4.74 25.18 -8.97
N CYS A 201 -4.71 26.24 -9.79
CA CYS A 201 -5.69 27.32 -9.78
C CYS A 201 -5.96 27.90 -8.37
N GLY A 202 -4.91 28.11 -7.56
CA GLY A 202 -5.03 28.63 -6.18
C GLY A 202 -5.73 27.67 -5.21
N LEU A 203 -5.85 26.39 -5.55
CA LEU A 203 -6.11 25.32 -4.60
C LEU A 203 -4.79 24.60 -4.34
N GLU A 204 -4.32 24.68 -3.10
CA GLU A 204 -3.15 23.96 -2.61
C GLU A 204 -3.63 22.87 -1.66
N LEU A 205 -3.24 21.62 -1.94
CA LEU A 205 -3.59 20.45 -1.15
C LEU A 205 -2.35 19.59 -1.00
N GLU A 206 -1.95 19.33 0.24
CA GLU A 206 -0.98 18.27 0.53
C GLU A 206 -1.72 16.98 0.85
N LEU A 207 -1.53 15.97 -0.01
CA LEU A 207 -1.91 14.59 0.23
C LEU A 207 -0.90 13.95 1.19
N GLU A 208 -0.90 14.31 2.46
CA GLU A 208 0.02 13.75 3.46
C GLU A 208 -0.39 12.36 3.99
N ALA A 209 0.58 11.60 4.48
CA ALA A 209 0.33 10.40 5.26
C ALA A 209 -0.07 10.84 6.67
N SER A 210 -1.21 10.36 7.18
CA SER A 210 -1.77 10.76 8.47
C SER A 210 -0.80 10.50 9.63
N THR A 211 0.00 11.49 10.00
CA THR A 211 0.71 11.54 11.29
C THR A 211 0.50 12.91 11.91
N GLY A 212 -0.65 13.06 12.57
CA GLY A 212 -0.93 14.01 13.67
C GLY A 212 -0.36 15.43 13.58
N GLY A 213 -1.21 16.38 13.19
CA GLY A 213 -1.03 17.83 13.36
C GLY A 213 -2.20 18.58 12.74
N TRP A 214 -2.76 19.58 13.42
CA TRP A 214 -4.12 20.09 13.18
C TRP A 214 -4.33 20.79 11.83
N GLY A 215 -5.34 20.32 11.08
CA GLY A 215 -5.94 20.96 9.92
C GLY A 215 -6.94 20.00 9.28
N HIS A 216 -8.23 20.34 9.33
CA HIS A 216 -9.41 19.49 9.08
C HIS A 216 -9.50 18.80 7.68
N TRP A 217 -8.48 18.87 6.82
CA TRP A 217 -8.47 18.22 5.50
C TRP A 217 -7.11 17.64 5.12
N GLY A 218 -6.37 17.04 6.06
CA GLY A 218 -5.20 16.22 5.73
C GLY A 218 -5.60 15.08 4.79
N LEU A 219 -5.37 15.25 3.49
CA LEU A 219 -5.71 14.28 2.47
C LEU A 219 -4.86 13.02 2.69
N ARG A 220 -5.49 11.88 2.93
CA ARG A 220 -4.82 10.59 3.08
C ARG A 220 -4.05 10.26 1.79
N GLY A 221 -2.72 10.18 1.87
CA GLY A 221 -1.89 9.65 0.78
C GLY A 221 -2.36 8.28 0.28
N THR A 222 -1.98 7.89 -0.94
CA THR A 222 -2.34 6.58 -1.49
C THR A 222 -1.28 5.55 -1.10
N SER A 223 -1.69 4.38 -0.60
CA SER A 223 -0.77 3.34 -0.13
C SER A 223 -0.79 2.15 -1.07
N THR A 224 0.35 1.47 -1.17
CA THR A 224 0.45 0.18 -1.86
C THR A 224 -0.38 -0.86 -1.13
N LEU A 225 -0.68 -1.96 -1.82
CA LEU A 225 -1.08 -3.17 -1.12
C LEU A 225 0.05 -3.59 -0.16
N PRO A 226 -0.29 -4.25 0.96
CA PRO A 226 0.71 -4.82 1.85
C PRO A 226 1.64 -5.77 1.11
N PHE A 227 2.93 -5.59 1.33
CA PHE A 227 3.99 -6.39 0.72
C PHE A 227 4.94 -6.96 1.78
N VAL A 228 5.61 -8.04 1.45
CA VAL A 228 6.56 -8.73 2.33
C VAL A 228 7.99 -8.39 1.92
N ILE A 229 8.85 -8.16 2.91
CA ILE A 229 10.29 -7.94 2.69
C ILE A 229 11.06 -9.20 3.07
N ILE A 230 11.86 -9.70 2.15
CA ILE A 230 12.74 -10.87 2.34
C ILE A 230 14.21 -10.45 2.28
N SER A 231 15.08 -11.18 2.98
CA SER A 231 16.53 -11.03 2.88
C SER A 231 17.14 -12.05 1.92
N ASN A 232 16.56 -13.26 1.87
CA ASN A 232 17.05 -14.37 1.05
C ASN A 232 15.94 -14.93 0.13
N VAL A 233 16.32 -15.39 -1.06
CA VAL A 233 15.44 -16.04 -2.03
C VAL A 233 14.81 -17.32 -1.47
N SER A 234 15.47 -17.99 -0.51
CA SER A 234 14.88 -19.16 0.18
C SER A 234 13.57 -18.85 0.90
N GLN A 235 13.31 -17.58 1.24
CA GLN A 235 12.08 -17.13 1.90
C GLN A 235 10.95 -16.80 0.91
N LEU A 236 11.24 -16.78 -0.40
CA LEU A 236 10.32 -16.31 -1.43
C LEU A 236 9.01 -17.11 -1.48
N SER A 237 9.08 -18.43 -1.34
CA SER A 237 7.89 -19.30 -1.36
C SER A 237 6.94 -18.99 -0.21
N SER A 238 7.46 -18.87 1.00
CA SER A 238 6.68 -18.54 2.19
C SER A 238 6.13 -17.10 2.12
N ALA A 239 6.94 -16.14 1.70
CA ALA A 239 6.50 -14.75 1.52
C ALA A 239 5.39 -14.63 0.47
N TRP A 240 5.52 -15.37 -0.64
CA TRP A 240 4.49 -15.41 -1.68
C TRP A 240 3.19 -16.03 -1.18
N ALA A 241 3.25 -17.09 -0.38
CA ALA A 241 2.07 -17.67 0.25
C ALA A 241 1.34 -16.65 1.14
N SER A 242 2.07 -15.84 1.91
CA SER A 242 1.49 -14.75 2.70
C SER A 242 0.78 -13.72 1.82
N VAL A 243 1.40 -13.26 0.74
CA VAL A 243 0.79 -12.31 -0.21
C VAL A 243 -0.49 -12.89 -0.84
N LEU A 244 -0.47 -14.16 -1.25
CA LEU A 244 -1.66 -14.84 -1.78
C LEU A 244 -2.78 -14.93 -0.73
N TRP A 245 -2.44 -15.34 0.49
CA TRP A 245 -3.42 -15.50 1.57
C TRP A 245 -4.08 -14.18 1.93
N PHE A 246 -3.27 -13.12 2.02
CA PHE A 246 -3.72 -11.76 2.26
C PHE A 246 -4.68 -11.29 1.16
N ASN A 247 -4.26 -11.32 -0.10
CA ASN A 247 -5.07 -10.82 -1.22
C ASN A 247 -6.35 -11.63 -1.45
N MET A 248 -6.37 -12.91 -1.06
CA MET A 248 -7.54 -13.78 -1.21
C MET A 248 -8.63 -13.52 -0.15
N LEU A 249 -8.24 -13.12 1.06
CA LEU A 249 -9.14 -13.10 2.23
C LEU A 249 -9.29 -11.73 2.88
N SER A 250 -8.44 -10.76 2.55
CA SER A 250 -8.59 -9.37 2.99
C SER A 250 -9.92 -8.80 2.49
N SER A 251 -10.59 -8.03 3.36
CA SER A 251 -11.85 -7.35 3.04
C SER A 251 -11.63 -5.87 2.69
N ASP A 252 -10.56 -5.25 3.21
CA ASP A 252 -10.15 -3.89 2.84
C ASP A 252 -8.61 -3.79 2.75
N PRO A 253 -8.03 -4.18 1.60
CA PRO A 253 -6.57 -4.25 1.41
C PRO A 253 -5.85 -2.89 1.56
N SER A 254 -6.60 -1.79 1.60
CA SER A 254 -6.10 -0.43 1.73
C SER A 254 -6.08 0.08 3.18
N ASN A 255 -6.55 -0.73 4.13
CA ASN A 255 -6.61 -0.39 5.54
C ASN A 255 -5.28 -0.72 6.25
N PRO A 256 -4.58 0.26 6.85
CA PRO A 256 -3.30 0.07 7.54
C PRO A 256 -3.40 -0.91 8.71
N LYS A 257 -4.61 -1.10 9.28
CA LYS A 257 -4.85 -2.08 10.35
C LYS A 257 -4.62 -3.52 9.89
N GLU A 258 -4.64 -3.78 8.58
CA GLU A 258 -4.39 -5.11 8.03
C GLU A 258 -2.91 -5.52 8.07
N GLN A 259 -1.99 -4.66 8.53
CA GLN A 259 -0.62 -5.09 8.85
C GLN A 259 -0.56 -6.20 9.90
N GLN A 260 -1.57 -6.28 10.76
CA GLN A 260 -1.70 -7.33 11.78
C GLN A 260 -2.56 -8.50 11.29
N PHE A 261 -2.83 -8.62 9.98
CA PHE A 261 -3.65 -9.68 9.40
C PHE A 261 -3.21 -11.09 9.84
N PHE A 262 -1.90 -11.34 9.87
CA PHE A 262 -1.34 -12.63 10.30
C PHE A 262 -1.31 -12.84 11.82
N SER A 263 -1.72 -11.87 12.62
CA SER A 263 -1.92 -12.10 14.07
C SER A 263 -3.13 -12.99 14.34
N SER A 264 -4.13 -12.99 13.45
CA SER A 264 -5.27 -13.91 13.50
C SER A 264 -5.78 -14.17 12.06
N PRO A 265 -5.06 -14.99 11.27
CA PRO A 265 -5.39 -15.17 9.87
C PRO A 265 -6.72 -15.93 9.71
N PRO A 266 -7.64 -15.44 8.86
CA PRO A 266 -8.88 -16.14 8.56
C PRO A 266 -8.61 -17.47 7.81
N ALA A 267 -9.50 -18.44 8.00
CA ALA A 267 -9.48 -19.68 7.25
C ALA A 267 -9.99 -19.45 5.82
N ALA A 268 -9.26 -19.97 4.83
CA ALA A 268 -9.68 -19.89 3.44
C ALA A 268 -10.71 -20.97 3.09
N PRO A 269 -11.85 -20.62 2.45
CA PRO A 269 -12.73 -21.62 1.87
C PRO A 269 -12.05 -22.28 0.66
N TRP A 270 -12.19 -23.61 0.55
CA TRP A 270 -11.55 -24.39 -0.51
C TRP A 270 -11.81 -23.87 -1.94
N PRO A 271 -13.04 -23.47 -2.33
CA PRO A 271 -13.27 -22.98 -3.69
C PRO A 271 -12.40 -21.78 -4.06
N ARG A 272 -12.18 -20.84 -3.13
CA ARG A 272 -11.30 -19.69 -3.36
C ARG A 272 -9.84 -20.11 -3.44
N LEU A 273 -9.41 -21.00 -2.55
CA LEU A 273 -8.04 -21.49 -2.55
C LEU A 273 -7.72 -22.28 -3.83
N ALA A 274 -8.64 -23.12 -4.28
CA ALA A 274 -8.51 -23.91 -5.51
C ALA A 274 -8.35 -23.03 -6.75
N GLU A 275 -9.14 -21.96 -6.85
CA GLU A 275 -9.03 -20.97 -7.93
C GLU A 275 -7.67 -20.28 -7.93
N VAL A 276 -7.23 -19.78 -6.77
CA VAL A 276 -5.93 -19.12 -6.62
C VAL A 276 -4.77 -20.06 -6.97
N LEU A 277 -4.85 -21.33 -6.56
CA LEU A 277 -3.87 -22.36 -6.94
C LEU A 277 -3.85 -22.56 -8.45
N SER A 278 -5.01 -22.66 -9.10
CA SER A 278 -5.09 -22.78 -10.56
C SER A 278 -4.39 -21.61 -11.27
N TRP A 279 -4.64 -20.37 -10.84
CA TRP A 279 -3.96 -19.18 -11.37
C TRP A 279 -2.44 -19.23 -11.19
N GLN A 280 -1.92 -19.86 -10.12
CA GLN A 280 -0.47 -20.01 -9.96
C GLN A 280 0.14 -20.88 -11.05
N PHE A 281 -0.53 -21.97 -11.43
CA PHE A 281 -0.07 -22.85 -12.51
C PHE A 281 -0.22 -22.14 -13.86
N GLU A 282 -1.36 -21.50 -14.11
CA GLU A 282 -1.61 -20.77 -15.36
C GLU A 282 -0.59 -19.64 -15.58
N SER A 283 -0.22 -18.93 -14.51
CA SER A 283 0.75 -17.82 -14.60
C SER A 283 2.17 -18.23 -15.02
N VAL A 284 2.54 -19.50 -14.85
CA VAL A 284 3.89 -20.03 -15.11
C VAL A 284 3.90 -21.02 -16.27
N ALA A 285 2.88 -21.86 -16.38
CA ALA A 285 2.80 -22.97 -17.33
C ALA A 285 1.74 -22.75 -18.42
N GLU A 286 1.14 -21.55 -18.51
CA GLU A 286 0.11 -21.15 -19.48
C GLU A 286 -1.18 -21.98 -19.44
N ARG A 287 -1.29 -22.90 -18.46
CA ARG A 287 -2.43 -23.76 -18.25
C ARG A 287 -2.70 -23.91 -16.75
N GLY A 288 -3.96 -23.73 -16.36
CA GLY A 288 -4.42 -23.94 -14.99
C GLY A 288 -4.58 -25.41 -14.62
N LEU A 289 -5.10 -25.65 -13.42
CA LEU A 289 -5.36 -27.00 -12.90
C LEU A 289 -6.73 -27.51 -13.35
N ALA A 290 -6.76 -28.74 -13.86
CA ALA A 290 -8.00 -29.46 -14.14
C ALA A 290 -8.73 -29.86 -12.85
N ARG A 291 -10.03 -30.16 -12.97
CA ARG A 291 -10.88 -30.56 -11.84
C ARG A 291 -10.32 -31.76 -11.08
N GLU A 292 -9.78 -32.75 -11.78
CA GLU A 292 -9.16 -33.94 -11.19
C GLU A 292 -7.94 -33.60 -10.32
N HIS A 293 -7.09 -32.67 -10.77
CA HIS A 293 -5.92 -32.21 -10.01
C HIS A 293 -6.34 -31.44 -8.76
N LEU A 294 -7.40 -30.62 -8.87
CA LEU A 294 -7.94 -29.90 -7.72
C LEU A 294 -8.56 -30.85 -6.69
N LEU A 295 -9.27 -31.90 -7.12
CA LEU A 295 -9.82 -32.91 -6.21
C LEU A 295 -8.70 -33.64 -5.45
N MET A 296 -7.66 -34.09 -6.14
CA MET A 296 -6.49 -34.72 -5.51
C MET A 296 -5.82 -33.79 -4.47
N LEU A 297 -5.70 -32.50 -4.77
CA LEU A 297 -5.16 -31.52 -3.82
C LEU A 297 -6.08 -31.30 -2.61
N ALA A 298 -7.40 -31.31 -2.82
CA ALA A 298 -8.39 -31.18 -1.75
C ALA A 298 -8.28 -32.37 -0.79
N GLU A 299 -8.27 -33.59 -1.32
CA GLU A 299 -8.10 -34.84 -0.55
C GLU A 299 -6.79 -34.83 0.24
N LYS A 300 -5.71 -34.33 -0.36
CA LYS A 300 -4.42 -34.25 0.33
C LYS A 300 -4.41 -33.26 1.50
N LEU A 301 -5.21 -32.19 1.43
CA LEU A 301 -5.26 -31.14 2.46
C LEU A 301 -6.26 -31.43 3.56
N PHE A 302 -7.41 -31.99 3.21
CA PHE A 302 -8.51 -32.25 4.16
C PHE A 302 -8.62 -33.73 4.58
N GLY A 303 -7.89 -34.63 3.92
CA GLY A 303 -8.05 -36.08 4.05
C GLY A 303 -9.07 -36.62 3.06
N GLU A 304 -9.17 -37.96 2.97
CA GLU A 304 -10.32 -38.61 2.34
C GLU A 304 -11.57 -38.26 3.16
N THR A 305 -12.57 -37.66 2.51
CA THR A 305 -13.92 -37.48 3.07
C THR A 305 -14.71 -38.76 2.98
#